data_AF-A0A1F6JHL5-F1
#
_entry.id   AF-A0A1F6JHL5-F1
#
_cell.length_a   1.000
_cell.length_b   1.000
_cell.length_c   1.000
_cell.angle_alpha   90.00
_cell.angle_beta   90.00
_cell.angle_gamma   90.00
#
_symmetry.space_group_name_H-M   'P 1'
#
loop_
_entity.id
_entity.type
_entity.pdbx_description
1 polymer ?
#
loop_
_entity_poly.entity_id
_entity_poly.type
_entity_poly.pdbx_seq_one_letter_code
_entity_poly.pdbx_strand_id
1 'polypeptide(L)'
;MTNKEDEIMQAFDGKLVGLTVMKKWVCKTLAAMNDEIISFVTTNCWFVTSMEDAWGFTFTGNDLKNMHLIFLSESLFEQTQKQIQYSIAHEIGHIMLGHRNSTLVRQGKQEIAHQEMQADKFAKSFGF
;
A
#
# COMPACT_ATOMS: atom_id res chain seq x y z
N MET A 1 24.39 0.93 11.41
CA MET A 1 23.12 0.19 11.53
C MET A 1 22.15 0.89 10.59
N THR A 2 21.75 0.24 9.51
CA THR A 2 20.66 0.72 8.65
C THR A 2 19.36 0.70 9.47
N ASN A 3 18.54 1.74 9.36
CA ASN A 3 17.23 1.74 10.00
C ASN A 3 16.34 0.70 9.28
N LYS A 4 15.42 0.02 10.00
CA LYS A 4 14.49 -0.96 9.41
C LYS A 4 13.73 -0.38 8.21
N GLU A 5 13.41 0.91 8.26
CA GLU A 5 12.78 1.65 7.15
C GLU A 5 13.67 1.71 5.89
N ASP A 6 14.99 1.84 6.03
CA ASP A 6 15.93 1.88 4.90
C ASP A 6 16.05 0.51 4.23
N GLU A 7 16.02 -0.56 5.01
CA GLU A 7 16.03 -1.94 4.52
C GLU A 7 14.74 -2.25 3.74
N ILE A 8 13.59 -1.80 4.26
CA ILE A 8 12.30 -1.89 3.55
C ILE A 8 12.34 -1.09 2.25
N MET A 9 12.87 0.14 2.28
CA MET A 9 13.01 0.99 1.09
C MET A 9 13.83 0.30 0.00
N GLN A 10 14.95 -0.33 0.37
CA GLN A 10 15.79 -1.07 -0.56
C GLN A 10 15.08 -2.33 -1.09
N ALA A 11 14.35 -3.05 -0.24
CA ALA A 11 13.63 -4.27 -0.62
C ALA A 11 12.51 -4.01 -1.64
N PHE A 12 11.98 -2.79 -1.73
CA PHE A 12 11.02 -2.43 -2.77
C PHE A 12 11.63 -2.36 -4.18
N ASP A 13 12.96 -2.27 -4.32
CA ASP A 13 13.66 -2.33 -5.61
C ASP A 13 13.01 -1.46 -6.72
N GLY A 14 12.75 -0.19 -6.40
CA GLY A 14 12.15 0.78 -7.34
C GLY A 14 10.62 0.79 -7.40
N LYS A 15 9.92 -0.11 -6.70
CA LYS A 15 8.43 -0.20 -6.71
C LYS A 15 7.69 0.86 -5.88
N LEU A 16 8.43 1.81 -5.29
CA LEU A 16 7.89 3.02 -4.66
C LEU A 16 8.09 4.21 -5.59
N VAL A 17 7.04 4.58 -6.33
CA VAL A 17 7.06 5.62 -7.38
C VAL A 17 6.25 6.83 -6.94
N GLY A 18 6.83 8.03 -7.06
CA GLY A 18 6.18 9.28 -6.65
C GLY A 18 6.93 10.01 -5.53
N LEU A 19 6.19 10.80 -4.75
CA LEU A 19 6.71 11.71 -3.72
C LEU A 19 7.57 11.01 -2.65
N THR A 20 8.66 11.67 -2.24
CA THR A 20 9.53 11.18 -1.16
C THR A 20 8.78 10.98 0.17
N VAL A 21 7.79 11.84 0.46
CA VAL A 21 6.97 11.72 1.68
C VAL A 21 6.13 10.44 1.68
N MET A 22 5.60 10.03 0.52
CA MET A 22 4.89 8.76 0.37
C MET A 22 5.81 7.59 0.71
N LYS A 23 7.00 7.54 0.10
CA LYS A 23 7.95 6.44 0.31
C LYS A 23 8.30 6.27 1.79
N LYS A 24 8.54 7.40 2.49
CA LYS A 24 8.80 7.41 3.93
C LYS A 24 7.63 6.84 4.73
N TRP A 25 6.40 7.25 4.44
CA TRP A 25 5.23 6.76 5.16
C TRP A 25 4.91 5.29 4.88
N VAL A 26 5.13 4.81 3.66
CA VAL A 26 4.99 3.38 3.35
C VAL A 26 6.00 2.56 4.16
N CYS A 27 7.28 2.95 4.15
CA CYS A 27 8.32 2.24 4.90
C CYS A 27 8.07 2.29 6.41
N LYS A 28 7.68 3.45 6.95
CA LYS A 28 7.36 3.63 8.38
C LYS A 28 6.13 2.82 8.80
N THR A 29 5.13 2.69 7.94
CA THR A 29 3.95 1.86 8.19
C THR A 29 4.31 0.38 8.23
N LEU A 30 5.08 -0.09 7.24
CA LEU A 30 5.55 -1.47 7.17
C LEU A 30 6.51 -1.84 8.30
N ALA A 31 7.33 -0.90 8.78
CA ALA A 31 8.26 -1.14 9.89
C ALA A 31 7.56 -1.62 11.18
N ALA A 32 6.28 -1.24 11.38
CA ALA A 32 5.45 -1.69 12.50
C ALA A 32 4.80 -3.08 12.29
N MET A 33 4.92 -3.65 11.10
CA MET A 33 4.37 -4.97 10.76
C MET A 33 5.42 -6.08 10.94
N ASN A 34 4.96 -7.34 10.88
CA ASN A 34 5.83 -8.50 10.95
C ASN A 34 6.59 -8.72 9.62
N ASP A 35 7.68 -9.48 9.67
CA ASP A 35 8.59 -9.64 8.53
C ASP A 35 7.95 -10.40 7.35
N GLU A 36 6.95 -11.26 7.62
CA GLU A 36 6.19 -11.96 6.60
C GLU A 36 5.38 -10.98 5.74
N ILE A 37 4.66 -10.05 6.37
CA ILE A 37 3.92 -9.00 5.66
C ILE A 37 4.89 -8.10 4.91
N ILE A 38 5.99 -7.69 5.55
CA ILE A 38 7.00 -6.85 4.91
C ILE A 38 7.52 -7.53 3.65
N SER A 39 7.97 -8.79 3.75
CA SER A 39 8.50 -9.56 2.63
C SER A 39 7.49 -9.73 1.51
N PHE A 40 6.24 -10.06 1.85
CA PHE A 40 5.17 -10.18 0.86
C PHE A 40 4.91 -8.86 0.13
N VAL A 41 4.77 -7.76 0.88
CA VAL A 41 4.44 -6.45 0.33
C VAL A 41 5.58 -5.92 -0.54
N THR A 42 6.83 -5.99 -0.06
CA THR A 42 7.99 -5.51 -0.84
C THR A 42 8.24 -6.35 -2.08
N THR A 43 7.86 -7.63 -2.09
CA THR A 43 7.97 -8.50 -3.26
C THR A 43 6.86 -8.24 -4.28
N ASN A 44 5.62 -8.09 -3.83
CA ASN A 44 4.44 -8.18 -4.71
C ASN A 44 3.70 -6.87 -4.95
N CYS A 45 4.02 -5.79 -4.24
CA CYS A 45 3.25 -4.53 -4.33
C CYS A 45 4.06 -3.38 -4.93
N TRP A 46 3.40 -2.63 -5.80
CA TRP A 46 3.80 -1.30 -6.25
C TRP A 46 2.99 -0.25 -5.50
N PHE A 47 3.64 0.79 -5.01
CA PHE A 47 2.99 1.99 -4.49
C PHE A 47 3.28 3.17 -5.41
N VAL A 48 2.21 3.82 -5.85
CA VAL A 48 2.29 4.96 -6.76
C VAL A 48 1.53 6.13 -6.18
N THR A 49 2.16 7.29 -6.18
CA THR A 49 1.47 8.57 -5.98
C THR A 49 1.77 9.49 -7.15
N SER A 50 0.86 10.41 -7.43
CA SER A 50 1.08 11.47 -8.41
C SER A 50 2.32 12.28 -8.03
N MET A 51 3.04 12.77 -9.02
CA MET A 51 4.02 13.85 -8.84
C MET A 51 3.45 15.06 -9.57
N GLU A 52 3.60 16.26 -9.02
CA GLU A 52 3.21 17.51 -9.69
C GLU A 52 3.78 17.62 -11.13
N ASP A 53 4.97 17.03 -11.37
CA ASP A 53 5.67 17.09 -12.66
C ASP A 53 5.47 15.86 -13.56
N ALA A 54 4.82 14.81 -13.08
CA ALA A 54 4.61 13.58 -13.85
C ALA A 54 3.23 13.58 -14.50
N TRP A 55 3.20 13.86 -15.81
CA TRP A 55 1.97 13.85 -16.61
C TRP A 55 1.37 12.45 -16.82
N GLY A 56 2.12 11.40 -16.48
CA GLY A 56 1.65 10.02 -16.52
C GLY A 56 2.75 9.01 -16.22
N PHE A 57 2.33 7.78 -15.90
CA PHE A 57 3.20 6.62 -15.73
C PHE A 57 2.69 5.50 -16.64
N THR A 58 3.62 4.71 -17.20
CA THR A 58 3.27 3.54 -18.00
C THR A 58 3.80 2.29 -17.31
N PHE A 59 2.90 1.35 -17.05
CA PHE A 59 3.24 -0.01 -16.64
C PHE A 59 2.97 -0.93 -17.84
N THR A 60 3.92 -1.81 -18.15
CA THR A 60 3.67 -2.89 -19.10
C THR A 60 2.97 -4.05 -18.38
N GLY A 61 2.24 -4.88 -19.12
CA GLY A 61 1.57 -6.04 -18.54
C GLY A 61 2.51 -7.03 -17.83
N ASN A 62 3.80 -7.03 -18.18
CA ASN A 62 4.81 -7.80 -17.47
C ASN A 62 5.16 -7.19 -16.09
N ASP A 63 5.16 -5.86 -15.97
CA ASP A 63 5.51 -5.16 -14.71
C ASP A 63 4.47 -5.41 -13.60
N LEU A 64 3.22 -5.66 -13.99
CA LEU A 64 2.11 -5.92 -13.07
C LEU A 64 1.68 -7.39 -13.00
N LYS A 65 2.33 -8.29 -13.74
CA LYS A 65 1.90 -9.69 -13.80
C LYS A 65 2.02 -10.34 -12.42
N ASN A 66 0.88 -10.67 -11.83
CA ASN A 66 0.75 -11.19 -10.46
C ASN A 66 1.22 -10.23 -9.35
N MET A 67 1.35 -8.94 -9.66
CA MET A 67 1.67 -7.90 -8.67
C MET A 67 0.43 -7.04 -8.38
N HIS A 68 0.43 -6.41 -7.22
CA HIS A 68 -0.61 -5.49 -6.79
C HIS A 68 -0.15 -4.05 -6.96
N LEU A 69 -1.08 -3.18 -7.37
CA LEU A 69 -0.81 -1.76 -7.56
C LEU A 69 -1.70 -0.96 -6.61
N ILE A 70 -1.07 -0.23 -5.69
CA ILE A 70 -1.74 0.66 -4.74
C ILE A 70 -1.48 2.11 -5.15
N PHE A 71 -2.57 2.83 -5.40
CA PHE A 71 -2.51 4.26 -5.66
C PHE A 71 -2.82 5.04 -4.38
N LEU A 72 -1.90 5.93 -3.99
CA LEU A 72 -2.06 6.81 -2.84
C LEU A 72 -2.20 8.25 -3.34
N SER A 73 -3.34 8.89 -3.02
CA SER A 73 -3.57 10.31 -3.33
C SER A 73 -2.59 11.20 -2.57
N GLU A 74 -2.15 12.30 -3.16
CA GLU A 74 -1.28 13.28 -2.50
C GLU A 74 -1.96 13.87 -1.24
N SER A 75 -3.27 14.10 -1.30
CA SER A 75 -4.09 14.60 -0.19
C SER A 75 -4.11 13.68 1.04
N LEU A 76 -3.74 12.40 0.88
CA LEU A 76 -3.53 11.51 2.02
C LEU A 76 -2.42 12.02 2.93
N PHE A 77 -1.35 12.58 2.35
CA PHE A 77 -0.16 12.99 3.10
C PHE A 77 -0.33 14.34 3.82
N GLU A 78 -1.47 15.01 3.64
CA GLU A 78 -1.91 16.17 4.41
C GLU A 78 -2.63 15.76 5.72
N GLN A 79 -2.96 14.48 5.86
CA GLN A 79 -3.68 13.97 7.03
C GLN A 79 -2.74 13.76 8.24
N THR A 80 -3.33 13.44 9.38
CA THR A 80 -2.55 13.07 10.58
C THR A 80 -1.71 11.82 10.33
N GLN A 81 -0.58 11.69 11.03
CA GLN A 81 0.26 10.48 10.99
C GLN A 81 -0.57 9.19 11.12
N LYS A 82 -1.48 9.15 12.09
CA LYS A 82 -2.32 7.98 12.35
C LYS A 82 -3.19 7.63 11.14
N GLN A 83 -3.83 8.64 10.54
CA GLN A 83 -4.65 8.44 9.34
C GLN A 83 -3.84 7.98 8.13
N ILE A 84 -2.62 8.50 7.94
CA ILE A 84 -1.73 8.07 6.86
C ILE A 84 -1.38 6.58 7.00
N GLN A 85 -0.90 6.19 8.19
CA GLN A 85 -0.52 4.80 8.45
C GLN A 85 -1.73 3.86 8.39
N TYR A 86 -2.88 4.30 8.90
CA TYR A 86 -4.14 3.58 8.82
C TYR A 86 -4.53 3.28 7.38
N SER A 87 -4.56 4.30 6.51
CA SER A 87 -4.95 4.14 5.12
C SER A 87 -3.98 3.25 4.35
N ILE A 88 -2.67 3.40 4.54
CA ILE A 88 -1.68 2.51 3.92
C ILE A 88 -1.88 1.06 4.39
N ALA A 89 -2.05 0.84 5.70
CA ALA A 89 -2.27 -0.49 6.25
C ALA A 89 -3.60 -1.11 5.81
N HIS A 90 -4.63 -0.30 5.62
CA HIS A 90 -5.93 -0.74 5.13
C HIS A 90 -5.84 -1.29 3.71
N GLU A 91 -5.16 -0.58 2.79
CA GLU A 91 -4.94 -1.06 1.42
C GLU A 91 -4.08 -2.33 1.37
N ILE A 92 -3.03 -2.41 2.20
CA ILE A 92 -2.25 -3.65 2.38
C ILE A 92 -3.17 -4.78 2.87
N GLY A 93 -4.10 -4.47 3.79
CA GLY A 93 -5.08 -5.42 4.30
C GLY A 93 -5.94 -6.03 3.19
N HIS A 94 -6.43 -5.24 2.24
CA HIS A 94 -7.17 -5.76 1.09
C HIS A 94 -6.36 -6.80 0.31
N ILE A 95 -5.08 -6.54 0.08
CA ILE A 95 -4.21 -7.45 -0.66
C ILE A 95 -3.92 -8.71 0.16
N MET A 96 -3.49 -8.56 1.41
CA MET A 96 -3.12 -9.68 2.28
C MET A 96 -4.29 -10.64 2.51
N LEU A 97 -5.52 -10.12 2.53
CA LEU A 97 -6.73 -10.90 2.73
C LEU A 97 -7.35 -11.42 1.43
N GLY A 98 -6.72 -11.17 0.28
CA GLY A 98 -7.21 -11.62 -1.03
C GLY A 98 -8.54 -11.00 -1.43
N HIS A 99 -8.83 -9.79 -0.96
CA HIS A 99 -10.03 -9.05 -1.35
C HIS A 99 -9.98 -8.75 -2.86
N ARG A 100 -11.15 -8.73 -3.50
CA ARG A 100 -11.24 -8.48 -4.93
C ARG A 100 -11.39 -6.98 -5.17
N ASN A 101 -10.61 -6.44 -6.11
CA ASN A 101 -10.83 -5.07 -6.56
C ASN A 101 -12.15 -4.99 -7.34
N SER A 102 -12.99 -4.04 -6.95
CA SER A 102 -14.32 -3.78 -7.49
C SER A 102 -14.34 -3.34 -8.97
N THR A 103 -13.17 -3.09 -9.57
CA THR A 103 -13.02 -2.59 -10.95
C THR A 103 -13.21 -3.66 -12.02
N LEU A 104 -12.97 -4.95 -11.71
CA LEU A 104 -13.05 -6.05 -12.69
C LEU A 104 -14.14 -7.07 -12.39
N VAL A 105 -14.75 -7.03 -11.20
CA VAL A 105 -15.78 -7.97 -10.76
C VAL A 105 -16.89 -7.20 -10.05
N ARG A 106 -18.13 -7.40 -10.48
CA ARG A 106 -19.30 -6.80 -9.81
C ARG A 106 -19.52 -7.50 -8.48
N GLN A 107 -19.14 -6.85 -7.39
CA GLN A 107 -19.33 -7.36 -6.01
C GLN A 107 -20.69 -6.93 -5.44
N GLY A 108 -21.23 -7.74 -4.55
CA GLY A 108 -22.44 -7.40 -3.80
C GLY A 108 -22.15 -6.37 -2.70
N LYS A 109 -23.14 -5.53 -2.34
CA LYS A 109 -22.98 -4.53 -1.26
C LYS A 109 -22.54 -5.14 0.07
N GLN A 110 -23.02 -6.34 0.39
CA GLN A 110 -22.65 -7.05 1.62
C GLN A 110 -21.21 -7.57 1.58
N GLU A 111 -20.74 -8.01 0.41
CA GLU A 111 -19.36 -8.48 0.22
C GLU A 111 -18.38 -7.32 0.39
N ILE A 112 -18.68 -6.17 -0.23
CA ILE A 112 -17.88 -4.95 -0.06
C ILE A 112 -17.82 -4.56 1.42
N ALA A 113 -18.97 -4.44 2.09
CA ALA A 113 -19.00 -4.07 3.51
C ALA A 113 -18.23 -5.05 4.41
N HIS A 114 -18.19 -6.34 4.06
CA HIS A 114 -17.39 -7.34 4.78
C HIS A 114 -15.90 -7.13 4.55
N GLN A 115 -15.48 -6.92 3.30
CA GLN A 115 -14.07 -6.69 2.94
C GLN A 115 -13.52 -5.41 3.59
N GLU A 116 -14.27 -4.31 3.55
CA GLU A 116 -13.91 -3.05 4.23
C GLU A 116 -13.72 -3.28 5.74
N MET A 117 -14.66 -3.99 6.38
CA MET A 117 -14.55 -4.30 7.81
C MET A 117 -13.32 -5.15 8.14
N GLN A 118 -12.96 -6.09 7.28
CA GLN A 118 -11.78 -6.93 7.47
C GLN A 118 -10.49 -6.13 7.28
N ALA A 119 -10.41 -5.26 6.28
CA ALA A 119 -9.28 -4.36 6.05
C ALA A 119 -9.11 -3.37 7.21
N ASP A 120 -10.20 -2.81 7.74
CA ASP A 120 -10.19 -1.99 8.95
C ASP A 120 -9.61 -2.73 10.16
N LYS A 121 -10.04 -3.98 10.38
CA LYS A 121 -9.53 -4.82 11.48
C LYS A 121 -8.05 -5.12 11.31
N PHE A 122 -7.62 -5.40 10.07
CA PHE A 122 -6.21 -5.60 9.75
C PHE A 122 -5.38 -4.36 10.11
N ALA A 123 -5.76 -3.17 9.65
CA ALA A 123 -5.05 -1.93 9.96
C ALA A 123 -4.97 -1.64 11.47
N LYS A 124 -6.09 -1.79 12.18
CA LYS A 124 -6.18 -1.57 13.64
C LYS A 124 -5.33 -2.54 14.44
N SER A 125 -5.03 -3.73 13.93
CA SER A 125 -4.18 -4.71 14.62
C SER A 125 -2.74 -4.22 14.84
N PHE A 126 -2.30 -3.21 14.07
CA PHE A 126 -0.99 -2.57 14.21
C PHE A 126 -1.03 -1.24 14.99
N GLY A 127 -2.19 -0.87 15.56
CA GLY A 127 -2.35 0.34 16.38
C GLY A 127 -2.64 1.63 15.60
N PHE A 128 -2.98 1.53 14.32
CA PHE A 128 -3.37 2.66 13.47
C PHE A 128 -4.88 2.98 13.56
#